data_AF-A0A010INW2-F1
#
_entry.id   AF-A0A010INW2-F1
#
_cell.length_a   1.000
_cell.length_b   1.000
_cell.length_c   1.000
_cell.angle_alpha   90.00
_cell.angle_beta   90.00
_cell.angle_gamma   90.00
#
_symmetry.space_group_name_H-M   'P 1'
#
loop_
_entity.id
_entity.type
_entity.pdbx_description
1 polymer ?
#
loop_
_entity_poly.entity_id
_entity_poly.type
_entity_poly.pdbx_seq_one_letter_code
_entity_poly.pdbx_strand_id
1 'polypeptide(L)'
;MRKGEILSVEKRLIFPDFIRLLDTKNGTSRDVPLTSKAKELLSWLPDDPNDDRMIPLTSNAFRLIWQRNLRRVGLDGVITFHDSRHEAITRFVHDYRLPVEILAKITGHKTISVLVNTYYNPTASEIAKMLTAA
;
A
#
# COMPACT_ATOMS: atom_id res chain seq x y z
N MET A 1 -0.74 0.47 -1.76
CA MET A 1 -1.14 0.96 -3.11
C MET A 1 -1.12 -0.19 -4.11
N ARG A 2 -1.80 -0.09 -5.26
CA ARG A 2 -1.69 -1.07 -6.36
C ARG A 2 -0.41 -0.82 -7.16
N LYS A 3 0.12 -1.84 -7.86
CA LYS A 3 1.31 -1.70 -8.73
C LYS A 3 1.17 -0.55 -9.73
N GLY A 4 0.05 -0.51 -10.45
CA GLY A 4 -0.20 0.53 -11.44
C GLY A 4 -0.22 1.92 -10.85
N GLU A 5 -0.82 2.09 -9.67
CA GLU A 5 -0.86 3.36 -8.94
C GLU A 5 0.56 3.82 -8.57
N ILE A 6 1.41 2.92 -8.07
CA ILE A 6 2.79 3.26 -7.70
C ILE A 6 3.59 3.72 -8.93
N LEU A 7 3.46 3.03 -10.06
CA LEU A 7 4.22 3.33 -11.27
C LEU A 7 3.69 4.56 -12.04
N SER A 8 2.49 5.03 -11.72
CA SER A 8 1.89 6.21 -12.36
C SER A 8 1.95 7.47 -11.51
N VAL A 9 2.44 7.39 -10.27
CA VAL A 9 2.57 8.57 -9.41
C VAL A 9 3.63 9.48 -9.97
N GLU A 10 3.28 10.76 -10.08
CA GLU A 10 4.20 11.83 -10.45
C GLU A 10 4.71 12.53 -9.19
N LYS A 11 5.93 13.10 -9.25
CA LYS A 11 6.59 13.75 -8.12
C LYS A 11 5.76 14.91 -7.58
N ARG A 12 5.08 15.66 -8.46
CA ARG A 12 4.16 16.75 -8.09
C ARG A 12 2.96 16.33 -7.21
N LEU A 13 2.66 15.03 -7.13
CA LEU A 13 1.58 14.46 -6.30
C LEU A 13 2.08 13.88 -4.98
N ILE A 14 3.37 14.03 -4.69
CA ILE A 14 4.00 13.63 -3.43
C ILE A 14 4.04 14.85 -2.52
N PHE A 15 3.25 14.80 -1.45
CA PHE A 15 3.21 15.83 -0.41
C PHE A 15 4.00 15.37 0.82
N PRO A 16 4.32 16.27 1.77
CA PRO A 16 5.11 15.92 2.95
C PRO A 16 4.57 14.72 3.76
N ASP A 17 3.24 14.56 3.81
CA ASP A 17 2.57 13.55 4.64
C ASP A 17 1.78 12.51 3.85
N PHE A 18 1.57 12.69 2.55
CA PHE A 18 0.74 11.79 1.74
C PHE A 18 1.09 11.82 0.26
N ILE A 19 0.70 10.78 -0.46
CA ILE A 19 0.70 10.75 -1.92
C ILE A 19 -0.74 10.84 -2.40
N ARG A 20 -1.01 11.75 -3.34
CA ARG A 20 -2.31 11.85 -4.00
C ARG A 20 -2.38 10.92 -5.21
N LEU A 21 -3.34 10.02 -5.22
CA LEU A 21 -3.63 9.18 -6.37
C LEU A 21 -4.75 9.79 -7.19
N LEU A 22 -4.42 10.22 -8.40
CA LEU A 22 -5.40 10.69 -9.37
C LEU A 22 -6.01 9.48 -10.10
N ASP A 23 -7.33 9.52 -10.23
CA ASP A 23 -8.24 8.57 -10.89
C ASP A 23 -7.68 7.17 -11.23
N THR A 24 -8.05 6.18 -10.41
CA THR A 24 -7.52 4.82 -10.50
C THR A 24 -8.38 3.92 -11.38
N LYS A 25 -8.56 4.24 -12.68
CA LYS A 25 -9.32 3.45 -13.67
C LYS A 25 -10.78 3.07 -13.32
N ASN A 26 -11.26 3.29 -12.09
CA ASN A 26 -12.53 2.79 -11.53
C ASN A 26 -12.90 3.45 -10.18
N GLY A 27 -12.21 4.49 -9.71
CA GLY A 27 -12.40 4.99 -8.36
C GLY A 27 -11.73 6.32 -8.08
N THR A 28 -12.51 7.16 -7.40
CA THR A 28 -12.23 8.50 -6.89
C THR A 28 -10.78 8.71 -6.47
N SER A 29 -10.29 9.94 -6.67
CA SER A 29 -9.01 10.36 -6.12
C SER A 29 -8.95 10.10 -4.61
N ARG A 30 -7.79 9.65 -4.12
CA ARG A 30 -7.57 9.45 -2.68
C ARG A 30 -6.16 9.80 -2.28
N ASP A 31 -6.02 10.22 -1.05
CA ASP A 31 -4.72 10.52 -0.43
C ASP A 31 -4.28 9.32 0.39
N VAL A 32 -3.06 8.84 0.14
CA VAL A 32 -2.43 7.72 0.84
C VAL A 32 -1.37 8.28 1.78
N PRO A 33 -1.56 8.16 3.12
CA PRO A 33 -0.60 8.71 4.07
C PRO A 33 0.75 7.99 4.01
N LEU A 34 1.81 8.75 4.23
CA LEU A 34 3.19 8.29 4.27
C LEU A 34 3.62 8.04 5.72
N THR A 35 4.05 6.81 6.02
CA THR A 35 4.73 6.51 7.27
C THR A 35 6.13 7.11 7.27
N SER A 36 6.76 7.26 8.45
CA SER A 36 8.15 7.73 8.54
C SER A 36 9.10 6.90 7.68
N LYS A 37 8.90 5.58 7.64
CA LYS A 37 9.69 4.68 6.79
C LYS A 37 9.44 4.90 5.30
N ALA A 38 8.20 5.19 4.91
CA ALA A 38 7.90 5.52 3.51
C ALA A 38 8.58 6.84 3.09
N LYS A 39 8.57 7.86 3.95
CA LYS A 39 9.28 9.14 3.70
C LYS A 39 10.79 8.92 3.55
N GLU A 40 11.38 8.09 4.42
CA GLU A 40 12.79 7.70 4.32
C GLU A 40 13.10 7.00 2.98
N LEU A 41 12.29 6.02 2.57
CA LEU A 41 12.50 5.31 1.30
C LEU A 41 12.33 6.23 0.08
N LEU A 42 11.40 7.19 0.13
CA LEU A 42 11.24 8.18 -0.93
C LEU A 42 12.47 9.09 -1.05
N SER A 43 13.15 9.39 0.06
CA SER A 43 14.38 10.22 0.04
C SER A 43 15.56 9.55 -0.68
N TRP A 44 15.50 8.23 -0.90
CA TRP A 44 16.53 7.49 -1.63
C TRP A 44 16.30 7.46 -3.13
N LEU A 45 15.13 7.91 -3.60
CA LEU A 45 14.83 7.92 -5.02
C LEU A 45 15.66 9.01 -5.72
N PRO A 46 16.26 8.70 -6.89
CA PRO A 46 17.05 9.68 -7.62
C PRO A 46 16.15 10.82 -8.10
N ASP A 47 16.63 12.06 -7.94
CA ASP A 47 15.94 13.21 -8.49
C ASP A 47 16.40 13.47 -9.94
N ASP A 48 15.69 12.90 -10.90
CA ASP A 48 15.84 13.24 -12.32
C ASP A 48 14.91 14.42 -12.70
N PRO A 49 15.44 15.59 -13.09
CA PRO A 49 14.62 16.73 -13.50
C PRO A 49 13.86 16.50 -14.82
N ASN A 50 14.25 15.50 -15.61
CA ASN A 50 13.61 15.17 -16.90
C ASN A 50 12.55 14.07 -16.77
N ASP A 51 12.36 13.50 -15.58
CA ASP A 51 11.38 12.45 -15.32
C ASP A 51 10.53 12.82 -14.10
N ASP A 52 9.27 13.17 -14.36
CA ASP A 52 8.32 13.51 -13.30
C ASP A 52 7.75 12.26 -12.61
N ARG A 53 8.11 11.03 -12.99
CA ARG A 53 7.62 9.83 -12.30
C ARG A 53 8.31 9.65 -10.96
N MET A 54 7.55 9.20 -9.95
CA MET A 54 8.10 8.78 -8.66
C MET A 54 9.07 7.62 -8.82
N ILE A 55 8.72 6.63 -9.64
CA ILE A 55 9.59 5.50 -9.95
C ILE A 55 9.71 5.40 -11.48
N PRO A 56 10.89 5.70 -12.06
CA PRO A 56 11.09 5.78 -13.51
C PRO A 56 11.23 4.38 -14.14
N LEU A 57 10.29 3.47 -13.86
CA LEU A 57 10.27 2.10 -14.34
C LEU A 57 9.00 1.82 -15.15
N THR A 58 9.16 1.12 -16.27
CA THR A 58 8.01 0.54 -16.97
C THR A 58 7.43 -0.62 -16.18
N SER A 59 6.14 -0.94 -16.40
CA SER A 59 5.49 -2.10 -15.77
C SER A 59 6.23 -3.42 -16.05
N ASN A 60 6.82 -3.56 -17.25
CA ASN A 60 7.61 -4.75 -17.60
C ASN A 60 8.96 -4.77 -16.86
N ALA A 61 9.68 -3.64 -16.80
CA ALA A 61 10.93 -3.54 -16.05
C ALA A 61 10.72 -3.86 -14.56
N PHE A 62 9.67 -3.29 -13.95
CA PHE A 62 9.27 -3.60 -12.58
C PHE A 62 9.04 -5.11 -12.37
N ARG A 63 8.26 -5.75 -13.26
CA ARG A 63 7.95 -7.18 -13.19
C ARG A 63 9.23 -8.03 -13.24
N LEU A 64 10.15 -7.72 -14.14
CA LEU A 64 11.41 -8.45 -14.28
C LEU A 64 12.31 -8.29 -13.06
N ILE A 65 12.41 -7.07 -12.50
CA ILE A 65 13.17 -6.79 -11.27
C ILE A 65 12.58 -7.54 -10.08
N TRP A 66 11.25 -7.51 -9.92
CA TRP A 66 10.52 -8.24 -8.87
C TRP A 66 10.83 -9.73 -8.92
N GLN A 67 10.59 -10.37 -10.08
CA GLN A 67 10.85 -11.79 -10.28
C GLN A 67 12.32 -12.17 -10.03
N ARG A 68 13.26 -11.35 -10.53
CA ARG A 68 14.70 -11.56 -10.29
C ARG A 68 15.04 -11.53 -8.80
N ASN A 69 14.49 -10.59 -8.05
CA ASN A 69 14.75 -10.49 -6.61
C ASN A 69 14.09 -11.63 -5.83
N LEU A 70 12.87 -12.03 -6.18
CA LEU A 70 12.23 -13.19 -5.53
C LEU A 70 13.01 -14.49 -5.78
N ARG A 71 13.54 -14.72 -6.99
CA ARG A 71 14.41 -15.88 -7.25
C ARG A 71 15.64 -15.92 -6.36
N ARG A 72 16.27 -14.77 -6.13
CA ARG A 72 17.47 -14.67 -5.28
C ARG A 72 17.21 -15.06 -3.83
N VAL A 73 15.98 -14.91 -3.35
CA VAL A 73 15.58 -15.24 -1.98
C VAL A 73 14.70 -16.49 -1.90
N GLY A 74 14.54 -17.23 -3.00
CA GLY A 74 13.75 -18.47 -3.03
C GLY A 74 12.24 -18.30 -2.90
N LEU A 75 11.70 -17.12 -3.23
CA LEU A 75 10.26 -16.80 -3.12
C LEU A 75 9.56 -16.63 -4.48
N ASP A 76 10.23 -16.95 -5.59
CA ASP A 76 9.63 -16.82 -6.93
C ASP A 76 8.45 -17.78 -7.08
N GLY A 77 7.32 -17.26 -7.57
CA GLY A 77 6.06 -18.01 -7.67
C GLY A 77 5.33 -18.24 -6.34
N VAL A 78 5.95 -17.95 -5.19
CA VAL A 78 5.32 -18.08 -3.86
C VAL A 78 4.48 -16.85 -3.52
N ILE A 79 5.01 -15.67 -3.82
CA ILE A 79 4.31 -14.40 -3.60
C ILE A 79 4.28 -13.54 -4.86
N THR A 80 3.21 -12.79 -4.99
CA THR A 80 3.00 -11.78 -6.01
C THR A 80 3.13 -10.39 -5.41
N PHE A 81 3.27 -9.38 -6.26
CA PHE A 81 3.26 -8.00 -5.77
C PHE A 81 1.92 -7.60 -5.14
N HIS A 82 0.81 -8.28 -5.48
CA HIS A 82 -0.48 -8.02 -4.86
C HIS A 82 -0.45 -8.32 -3.35
N ASP A 83 0.34 -9.32 -2.93
CA ASP A 83 0.44 -9.73 -1.53
C ASP A 83 1.08 -8.65 -0.66
N SER A 84 1.93 -7.78 -1.23
CA SER A 84 2.46 -6.60 -0.51
C SER A 84 1.35 -5.64 -0.06
N ARG A 85 0.29 -5.52 -0.86
CA ARG A 85 -0.88 -4.71 -0.51
C ARG A 85 -1.71 -5.42 0.55
N HIS A 86 -1.90 -6.73 0.42
CA HIS A 86 -2.61 -7.52 1.43
C HIS A 86 -1.92 -7.40 2.78
N GLU A 87 -0.61 -7.63 2.83
CA GLU A 87 0.23 -7.51 4.03
C GLU A 87 0.15 -6.11 4.65
N ALA A 88 0.25 -5.05 3.84
CA ALA A 88 0.12 -3.69 4.34
C ALA A 88 -1.25 -3.42 5.01
N ILE A 89 -2.33 -3.95 4.42
CA ILE A 89 -3.68 -3.80 4.98
C ILE A 89 -3.76 -4.58 6.31
N THR A 90 -3.28 -5.83 6.34
CA THR A 90 -3.22 -6.64 7.56
C THR A 90 -2.47 -5.91 8.69
N ARG A 91 -1.30 -5.34 8.41
CA ARG A 91 -0.55 -4.54 9.41
C ARG A 91 -1.31 -3.32 9.89
N PHE A 92 -2.00 -2.60 9.00
CA PHE A 92 -2.83 -1.47 9.40
C PHE A 92 -3.96 -1.87 10.37
N VAL A 93 -4.49 -3.09 10.24
CA VAL A 93 -5.46 -3.63 11.19
C VAL A 93 -4.79 -4.03 12.51
N HIS A 94 -3.78 -4.89 12.46
CA HIS A 94 -3.24 -5.51 13.67
C HIS A 94 -2.30 -4.60 14.47
N ASP A 95 -1.40 -3.89 13.78
CA ASP A 95 -0.35 -3.09 14.39
C ASP A 95 -0.83 -1.66 14.68
N TYR A 96 -1.54 -1.05 13.73
CA TYR A 96 -2.00 0.34 13.84
C TYR A 96 -3.43 0.48 14.35
N ARG A 97 -4.19 -0.63 14.46
CA ARG A 97 -5.57 -0.64 14.98
C ARG A 97 -6.46 0.43 14.33
N LEU A 98 -6.30 0.65 13.03
CA LEU A 98 -7.07 1.69 12.35
C LEU A 98 -8.58 1.37 12.45
N PRO A 99 -9.47 2.35 12.42
CA PRO A 99 -10.88 2.08 12.15
C PRO A 99 -11.07 1.62 10.70
N VAL A 100 -12.06 0.76 10.45
CA VAL A 100 -12.28 0.18 9.13
C VAL A 100 -12.63 1.24 8.08
N GLU A 101 -13.27 2.35 8.49
CA GLU A 101 -13.63 3.49 7.66
C GLU A 101 -12.38 4.26 7.19
N ILE A 102 -11.42 4.46 8.10
CA ILE A 102 -10.13 5.09 7.79
C ILE A 102 -9.35 4.18 6.83
N LEU A 103 -9.33 2.88 7.11
CA LEU A 103 -8.68 1.91 6.23
C LEU A 103 -9.31 1.90 4.84
N ALA A 104 -10.64 1.96 4.73
CA ALA A 104 -11.36 2.04 3.46
C ALA A 104 -10.94 3.28 2.66
N LYS A 105 -10.83 4.44 3.31
CA LYS A 105 -10.38 5.68 2.68
C LYS A 105 -8.94 5.59 2.15
N ILE A 106 -8.01 5.07 2.95
CA ILE A 106 -6.58 4.92 2.57
C ILE A 106 -6.43 3.91 1.41
N THR A 107 -7.10 2.77 1.55
CA THR A 107 -6.97 1.66 0.60
C THR A 107 -7.79 1.89 -0.66
N GLY A 108 -8.85 2.70 -0.63
CA GLY A 108 -9.74 2.93 -1.78
C GLY A 108 -10.71 1.78 -2.01
N HIS A 109 -11.13 1.09 -0.95
CA HIS A 109 -12.23 0.12 -1.02
C HIS A 109 -13.56 0.87 -0.95
N LYS A 110 -14.41 0.70 -1.98
CA LYS A 110 -15.78 1.24 -1.98
C LYS A 110 -16.70 0.46 -1.05
N THR A 111 -16.48 -0.84 -0.97
CA THR A 111 -17.28 -1.76 -0.14
C THR A 111 -16.48 -2.16 1.08
N ILE A 112 -16.89 -1.68 2.25
CA ILE A 112 -16.24 -1.95 3.54
C ILE A 112 -16.26 -3.45 3.88
N SER A 113 -17.28 -4.19 3.45
CA SER A 113 -17.41 -5.64 3.73
C SER A 113 -16.20 -6.45 3.28
N VAL A 114 -15.51 -6.05 2.22
CA VAL A 114 -14.25 -6.70 1.78
C VAL A 114 -13.18 -6.54 2.85
N LEU A 115 -13.08 -5.36 3.46
CA LEU A 115 -12.11 -5.11 4.52
C LEU A 115 -12.44 -5.88 5.79
N VAL A 116 -13.72 -5.92 6.15
CA VAL A 116 -14.19 -6.64 7.35
C VAL A 116 -13.92 -8.13 7.23
N ASN A 117 -14.39 -8.74 6.14
CA ASN A 117 -14.35 -10.19 5.97
C ASN A 117 -12.95 -10.74 5.69
N THR A 118 -12.02 -9.92 5.20
CA THR A 118 -10.67 -10.36 4.85
C THR A 118 -9.62 -9.96 5.89
N TYR A 119 -9.74 -8.78 6.51
CA TYR A 119 -8.66 -8.23 7.35
C TYR A 119 -9.08 -7.95 8.81
N TYR A 120 -10.34 -7.61 9.10
CA TYR A 120 -10.85 -7.45 10.47
C TYR A 120 -11.60 -8.70 10.94
N ASN A 121 -10.99 -9.88 10.88
CA ASN A 121 -11.63 -11.09 11.39
C ASN A 121 -11.07 -11.46 12.78
N PRO A 122 -11.29 -10.66 13.86
CA PRO A 122 -10.79 -10.99 15.17
C PRO A 122 -11.56 -12.18 15.74
N THR A 123 -10.84 -13.05 16.42
CA THR A 123 -11.42 -14.13 17.22
C THR A 123 -12.16 -13.56 18.43
N ALA A 124 -13.10 -14.33 18.98
CA ALA A 124 -13.82 -13.95 20.21
C ALA A 124 -12.84 -13.61 21.36
N SER A 125 -11.73 -14.33 21.46
CA SER A 125 -10.67 -14.08 22.45
C SER A 125 -9.96 -12.75 22.23
N GLU A 126 -9.71 -12.35 20.98
CA GLU A 126 -9.13 -11.03 20.67
C GLU A 126 -10.12 -9.90 20.96
N ILE A 127 -11.40 -10.10 20.66
CA ILE A 127 -12.46 -9.15 21.03
C ILE A 127 -12.53 -8.98 22.55
N ALA A 128 -12.51 -10.07 23.32
CA ALA A 128 -12.50 -10.01 24.78
C ALA A 128 -11.31 -9.19 25.32
N LYS A 129 -10.11 -9.38 24.74
CA LYS A 129 -8.92 -8.58 25.09
C LYS A 129 -9.05 -7.10 24.73
N MET A 130 -9.77 -6.76 23.66
CA MET A 130 -10.03 -5.36 23.29
C MET A 130 -10.96 -4.67 24.28
N LEU A 131 -11.97 -5.38 24.79
CA LEU A 131 -12.93 -4.85 25.76
C LEU A 131 -12.32 -4.58 27.14
N THR A 132 -11.28 -5.32 27.53
CA THR A 132 -10.61 -5.17 28.83
C THR A 132 -9.42 -4.20 28.81
N ALA A 133 -9.02 -3.73 27.63
CA ALA A 133 -7.91 -2.78 27.45
C ALA A 133 -8.36 -1.30 27.53
N ALA A 134 -9.65 -1.05 27.80
CA ALA A 134 -10.24 0.26 28.04
C ALA A 134 -10.32 0.56 29.54
#